data_AF-E2B541-F1
#
_entry.id   AF-E2B541-F1
#
_cell.length_a   1.000
_cell.length_b   1.000
_cell.length_c   1.000
_cell.angle_alpha   90.00
_cell.angle_beta   90.00
_cell.angle_gamma   90.00
#
_symmetry.space_group_name_H-M   'P 1'
#
loop_
_entity.id
_entity.type
_entity.pdbx_description
1 polymer ?
#
loop_
_entity_poly.entity_id
_entity_poly.type
_entity_poly.pdbx_seq_one_letter_code
_entity_poly.pdbx_strand_id
1 'polypeptide(L)'
;MPKARETQERICLHCRSPDYTKGIFQSIGFKEFHAYLTLPEEERASEKGEKLLKQGIEDLKLVTRRYAKKQDQWVMNRLIRRDDRQVPVVYPLDCTDVSNWNSCILEPSVAIISAIMRGEKPEQRPLLSEDIEDQKYSDYNKMEYNYCEVCERVFVFKTQWDLHMKGSKHKRVLKKKQREAQKALECQATGTQETVLQTSS
;
A
#
# COMPACT_ATOMS: atom_id res chain seq x y z
N MET A 1 38.87 1.79 7.30
CA MET A 1 37.40 2.02 7.27
C MET A 1 37.07 3.21 6.36
N PRO A 2 37.17 3.11 5.01
CA PRO A 2 37.03 4.28 4.12
C PRO A 2 35.63 4.45 3.49
N LYS A 3 34.73 3.45 3.60
CA LYS A 3 33.48 3.41 2.82
C LYS A 3 32.34 4.31 3.32
N ALA A 4 32.45 4.90 4.51
CA ALA A 4 31.43 5.81 5.03
C ALA A 4 31.49 7.21 4.39
N ARG A 5 32.67 7.66 3.96
CA ARG A 5 32.88 9.00 3.38
C ARG A 5 32.28 9.15 1.98
N GLU A 6 32.33 8.12 1.14
CA GLU A 6 31.75 8.15 -0.22
C GLU A 6 30.23 8.38 -0.22
N THR A 7 29.54 7.98 0.85
CA THR A 7 28.08 8.18 0.95
C THR A 7 27.74 9.64 1.25
N GLN A 8 28.61 10.35 1.97
CA GLN A 8 28.44 11.78 2.27
C GLN A 8 28.76 12.66 1.06
N GLU A 9 29.76 12.29 0.25
CA GLU A 9 30.16 13.09 -0.93
C GLU A 9 29.12 13.06 -2.06
N ARG A 10 28.37 11.96 -2.23
CA ARG A 10 27.23 11.92 -3.18
C ARG A 10 26.03 12.74 -2.76
N ILE A 11 25.93 13.10 -1.48
CA ILE A 11 24.86 13.97 -0.96
C ILE A 11 25.18 15.46 -1.23
N CYS A 12 26.44 15.80 -1.57
CA CYS A 12 26.90 17.18 -1.62
C CYS A 12 26.92 17.82 -3.04
N LEU A 13 26.77 17.05 -4.13
CA LEU A 13 26.88 17.63 -5.49
C LEU A 13 25.57 18.17 -6.09
N HIS A 14 24.44 18.08 -5.37
CA HIS A 14 23.18 18.72 -5.77
C HIS A 14 22.39 19.09 -4.51
N CYS A 15 22.06 20.37 -4.36
CA CYS A 15 21.16 20.90 -3.33
C CYS A 15 19.70 20.43 -3.50
N ARG A 16 19.47 19.12 -3.53
CA ARG A 16 18.13 18.52 -3.43
C ARG A 16 18.14 17.55 -2.26
N SER A 17 17.22 17.77 -1.34
CA SER A 17 16.86 16.78 -0.33
C SER A 17 16.73 15.39 -0.98
N PRO A 18 17.25 14.32 -0.37
CA PRO A 18 17.21 12.99 -0.97
C PRO A 18 15.77 12.57 -1.31
N ASP A 19 15.56 12.17 -2.55
CA ASP A 19 14.27 11.66 -3.03
C ASP A 19 14.09 10.20 -2.63
N TYR A 20 13.41 9.96 -1.50
CA TYR A 20 13.13 8.61 -0.98
C TYR A 20 12.14 7.80 -1.83
N THR A 21 11.66 8.36 -2.94
CA THR A 21 10.80 7.65 -3.88
C THR A 21 11.59 6.99 -5.01
N LYS A 22 12.94 7.06 -5.02
CA LYS A 22 13.75 6.52 -6.13
C LYS A 22 15.00 5.78 -5.68
N GLY A 23 15.33 4.73 -6.43
CA GLY A 23 16.59 4.00 -6.32
C GLY A 23 16.87 3.45 -4.92
N ILE A 24 18.14 3.50 -4.52
CA ILE A 24 18.61 2.97 -3.24
C ILE A 24 17.95 3.66 -2.03
N PHE A 25 17.45 4.88 -2.18
CA PHE A 25 16.80 5.62 -1.09
C PHE A 25 15.40 5.10 -0.72
N GLN A 26 14.83 4.19 -1.51
CA GLN A 26 13.61 3.46 -1.14
C GLN A 26 13.87 2.32 -0.14
N SER A 27 15.12 1.92 0.07
CA SER A 27 15.49 0.81 0.94
C SER A 27 15.04 1.04 2.38
N ILE A 28 14.62 -0.04 3.03
CA ILE A 28 14.27 -0.04 4.45
C ILE A 28 15.56 0.06 5.26
N GLY A 29 15.65 1.04 6.16
CA GLY A 29 16.82 1.33 6.99
C GLY A 29 17.32 2.75 6.78
N PHE A 30 17.64 3.15 5.55
CA PHE A 30 18.30 4.44 5.32
C PHE A 30 17.40 5.64 5.68
N LYS A 31 16.15 5.63 5.23
CA LYS A 31 15.21 6.73 5.47
C LYS A 31 14.82 6.85 6.95
N GLU A 32 14.74 5.73 7.67
CA GLU A 32 14.43 5.69 9.10
C GLU A 32 15.56 6.30 9.95
N PHE A 33 16.82 6.12 9.55
CA PHE A 33 17.97 6.71 10.24
C PHE A 33 18.41 8.05 9.67
N HIS A 34 17.79 8.56 8.61
CA HIS A 34 18.28 9.75 7.92
C HIS A 34 18.49 10.94 8.86
N ALA A 35 17.50 11.25 9.70
CA ALA A 35 17.57 12.36 10.64
C ALA A 35 18.76 12.25 11.61
N TYR A 36 19.08 11.03 12.06
CA TYR A 36 20.23 10.75 12.92
C TYR A 36 21.56 10.87 12.15
N LEU A 37 21.61 10.35 10.92
CA LEU A 37 22.81 10.34 10.08
C LEU A 37 23.18 11.75 9.57
N THR A 38 22.20 12.64 9.42
CA THR A 38 22.41 14.04 9.01
C THR A 38 22.81 14.96 10.17
N LEU A 39 22.80 14.49 11.42
CA LEU A 39 23.28 15.32 12.53
C LEU A 39 24.79 15.57 12.44
N PRO A 40 25.24 16.77 12.86
CA PRO A 40 26.66 17.01 13.15
C PRO A 40 27.19 15.95 14.11
N GLU A 41 28.47 15.59 13.97
CA GLU A 41 29.09 14.51 14.74
C GLU A 41 29.04 14.76 16.25
N GLU A 42 29.19 16.02 16.67
CA GLU A 42 29.09 16.45 18.06
C GLU A 42 27.68 16.27 18.64
N GLU A 43 26.63 16.51 17.83
CA GLU A 43 25.23 16.32 18.24
C GLU A 43 24.82 14.85 18.23
N ARG A 44 25.55 13.97 17.54
CA ARG A 44 25.20 12.54 17.44
C ARG A 44 25.32 11.81 18.77
N ALA A 45 26.28 12.21 19.60
CA ALA A 45 26.48 11.70 20.95
C ALA A 45 25.62 12.42 22.01
N SER A 46 24.90 13.48 21.61
CA SER A 46 24.00 14.19 22.51
C SER A 46 22.72 13.41 22.80
N GLU A 47 21.97 13.84 23.82
CA GLU A 47 20.65 13.29 24.15
C GLU A 47 19.68 13.32 22.94
N LYS A 48 19.80 14.34 22.08
CA LYS A 48 19.03 14.47 20.84
C LYS A 48 19.40 13.37 19.84
N GLY A 49 20.70 13.10 19.68
CA GLY A 49 21.20 12.04 18.80
C GLY A 49 20.74 10.66 19.27
N GLU A 50 20.82 10.38 20.58
CA GLU A 50 20.35 9.12 21.16
C GLU A 50 18.83 8.92 20.96
N LYS A 51 18.03 9.98 21.13
CA LYS A 51 16.58 9.95 20.86
C LYS A 51 16.29 9.61 19.40
N LEU A 52 16.96 10.27 18.45
CA LEU A 52 16.76 10.00 17.02
C LEU A 52 17.21 8.59 16.61
N LEU A 53 18.29 8.08 17.22
CA LEU A 53 18.74 6.71 17.00
C LEU A 53 17.69 5.69 17.46
N LYS A 54 17.16 5.85 18.68
CA LYS A 54 16.10 4.98 19.21
C LYS A 54 14.85 5.03 18.34
N GLN A 55 14.45 6.23 17.90
CA GLN A 55 13.32 6.40 17.00
C GLN A 55 13.55 5.67 15.67
N GLY A 56 14.72 5.82 15.06
CA GLY A 56 15.07 5.14 13.81
C GLY A 56 15.04 3.60 13.94
N ILE A 57 15.45 3.04 15.08
CA ILE A 57 15.35 1.59 15.34
C ILE A 57 13.88 1.14 15.39
N GLU A 58 13.02 1.87 16.08
CA GLU A 58 11.61 1.52 16.19
C GLU A 58 10.87 1.68 14.85
N ASP A 59 11.18 2.73 14.09
CA ASP A 59 10.66 2.92 12.74
C ASP A 59 11.13 1.82 11.78
N LEU A 60 12.40 1.41 11.86
CA LEU A 60 12.94 0.29 11.09
C LEU A 60 12.14 -0.99 11.37
N LYS A 61 11.94 -1.33 12.65
CA LYS A 61 11.15 -2.51 13.05
C LYS A 61 9.72 -2.41 12.54
N LEU A 62 9.09 -1.24 12.65
CA LEU A 62 7.71 -1.00 12.21
C LEU A 62 7.57 -1.18 10.70
N VAL A 63 8.44 -0.55 9.91
CA VAL A 63 8.41 -0.60 8.45
C VAL A 63 8.72 -2.02 7.95
N THR A 64 9.64 -2.73 8.60
CA THR A 64 9.94 -4.14 8.29
C THR A 64 8.72 -5.04 8.50
N ARG A 65 8.01 -4.92 9.63
CA ARG A 65 6.76 -5.67 9.88
C ARG A 65 5.68 -5.34 8.86
N ARG A 66 5.53 -4.06 8.49
CA ARG A 66 4.58 -3.63 7.46
C ARG A 66 4.95 -4.19 6.09
N TYR A 67 6.24 -4.27 5.78
CA TYR A 67 6.74 -4.81 4.53
C TYR A 67 6.46 -6.31 4.42
N ALA A 68 6.76 -7.10 5.46
CA ALA A 68 6.43 -8.52 5.50
C ALA A 68 4.93 -8.77 5.24
N LYS A 69 4.04 -8.06 5.95
CA LYS A 69 2.59 -8.14 5.72
C LYS A 69 2.18 -7.78 4.30
N LYS A 70 2.82 -6.78 3.68
CA LYS A 70 2.57 -6.40 2.29
C LYS A 70 3.05 -7.48 1.32
N GLN A 71 4.17 -8.15 1.61
CA GLN A 71 4.65 -9.27 0.81
C GLN A 71 3.65 -10.43 0.87
N ASP A 72 3.17 -10.79 2.06
CA ASP A 72 2.16 -11.84 2.23
C ASP A 72 0.89 -11.51 1.43
N GLN A 73 0.38 -10.27 1.58
CA GLN A 73 -0.77 -9.79 0.81
C GLN A 73 -0.52 -9.83 -0.69
N TRP A 74 0.67 -9.43 -1.14
CA TRP A 74 1.02 -9.43 -2.56
C TRP A 74 1.09 -10.85 -3.11
N VAL A 75 1.75 -11.78 -2.41
CA VAL A 75 1.84 -13.20 -2.82
C VAL A 75 0.43 -13.78 -2.92
N MET A 76 -0.40 -13.61 -1.90
CA MET A 76 -1.77 -14.13 -1.88
C MET A 76 -2.63 -13.53 -3.01
N ASN A 77 -2.63 -12.21 -3.16
CA ASN A 77 -3.51 -11.52 -4.11
C ASN A 77 -3.01 -11.58 -5.56
N ARG A 78 -1.70 -11.81 -5.79
CA ARG A 78 -1.11 -11.79 -7.13
C ARG A 78 -0.81 -13.17 -7.67
N LEU A 79 -0.32 -14.08 -6.83
CA LEU A 79 0.15 -15.40 -7.25
C LEU A 79 -0.86 -16.52 -6.97
N ILE A 80 -1.68 -16.41 -5.92
CA ILE A 80 -2.56 -17.53 -5.52
C ILE A 80 -4.01 -17.30 -5.93
N ARG A 81 -4.57 -16.13 -5.66
CA ARG A 81 -6.02 -15.87 -5.82
C ARG A 81 -6.46 -15.44 -7.22
N ARG A 82 -5.54 -15.26 -8.16
CA ARG A 82 -5.85 -14.77 -9.51
C ARG A 82 -5.85 -15.92 -10.50
N ASP A 83 -7.05 -16.31 -10.93
CA ASP A 83 -7.31 -17.24 -12.01
C ASP A 83 -7.04 -16.62 -13.39
N ASP A 84 -7.18 -15.30 -13.51
CA ASP A 84 -6.99 -14.52 -14.74
C ASP A 84 -5.53 -14.40 -15.20
N ARG A 85 -4.58 -14.98 -14.48
CA ARG A 85 -3.15 -14.89 -14.77
C ARG A 85 -2.54 -16.27 -14.87
N GLN A 86 -1.68 -16.45 -15.87
CA GLN A 86 -0.76 -17.58 -15.89
C GLN A 86 0.35 -17.33 -14.86
N VAL A 87 0.12 -17.83 -13.65
CA VAL A 87 1.07 -17.81 -12.54
C VAL A 87 1.64 -19.21 -12.33
N PRO A 88 2.92 -19.34 -11.99
CA PRO A 88 3.50 -20.63 -11.65
C PRO A 88 2.77 -21.26 -10.46
N VAL A 89 2.70 -22.60 -10.45
CA VAL A 89 2.20 -23.35 -9.30
C VAL A 89 3.07 -23.05 -8.09
N VAL A 90 2.44 -22.68 -6.97
CA VAL A 90 3.14 -22.34 -5.73
C VAL A 90 2.99 -23.49 -4.73
N TYR A 91 4.11 -23.92 -4.16
CA TYR A 91 4.15 -24.94 -3.10
C TYR A 91 4.49 -24.26 -1.77
N PRO A 92 3.60 -24.32 -0.76
CA PRO A 92 3.88 -23.72 0.53
C PRO A 92 4.84 -24.60 1.33
N LEU A 93 5.81 -23.97 1.99
CA LEU A 93 6.75 -24.62 2.90
C LEU A 93 6.68 -23.91 4.25
N ASP A 94 6.58 -24.68 5.32
CA ASP A 94 6.49 -24.11 6.67
C ASP A 94 7.87 -23.68 7.17
N CYS A 95 7.99 -22.38 7.43
CA CYS A 95 9.22 -21.73 7.90
C CYS A 95 9.15 -21.28 9.36
N THR A 96 8.13 -21.72 10.10
CA THR A 96 7.86 -21.21 11.46
C THR A 96 8.94 -21.60 12.46
N ASP A 97 9.45 -22.84 12.40
CA ASP A 97 10.54 -23.33 13.24
C ASP A 97 11.84 -23.49 12.43
N VAL A 98 12.78 -22.56 12.69
CA VAL A 98 14.09 -22.53 12.02
C VAL A 98 14.96 -23.72 12.44
N SER A 99 14.71 -24.33 13.60
CA SER A 99 15.53 -25.44 14.13
C SER A 99 15.40 -26.69 13.26
N ASN A 100 14.24 -26.88 12.63
CA ASN A 100 13.91 -28.02 11.78
C ASN A 100 14.00 -27.69 10.28
N TRP A 101 14.87 -26.74 9.91
CA TRP A 101 15.02 -26.26 8.52
C TRP A 101 15.22 -27.40 7.50
N ASN A 102 16.06 -28.39 7.82
CA ASN A 102 16.40 -29.43 6.86
C ASN A 102 15.18 -30.28 6.49
N SER A 103 14.42 -30.76 7.47
CA SER A 103 13.25 -31.61 7.26
C SER A 103 12.01 -30.83 6.81
N CYS A 104 11.82 -29.59 7.26
CA CYS A 104 10.63 -28.80 6.91
C CYS A 104 10.76 -28.03 5.59
N ILE A 105 11.99 -27.68 5.17
CA ILE A 105 12.22 -26.81 3.99
C ILE A 105 13.13 -27.47 2.97
N LEU A 106 14.36 -27.84 3.35
CA LEU A 106 15.36 -28.29 2.37
C LEU A 106 14.92 -29.57 1.66
N GLU A 107 14.61 -30.62 2.42
CA GLU A 107 14.21 -31.92 1.88
C GLU A 107 12.92 -31.81 1.04
N PRO A 108 11.83 -31.17 1.50
CA PRO A 108 10.64 -30.97 0.67
C PRO A 108 10.92 -30.13 -0.59
N SER A 109 11.75 -29.09 -0.51
CA SER A 109 12.10 -28.26 -1.68
C SER A 109 12.81 -29.09 -2.75
N VAL A 110 13.79 -29.88 -2.34
CA VAL A 110 14.55 -30.76 -3.25
C VAL A 110 13.62 -31.81 -3.86
N ALA A 111 12.72 -32.40 -3.07
CA ALA A 111 11.75 -33.37 -3.55
C ALA A 111 10.81 -32.76 -4.61
N ILE A 112 10.26 -31.57 -4.37
CA ILE A 112 9.40 -30.84 -5.32
C ILE A 112 10.15 -30.58 -6.63
N ILE A 113 11.34 -29.99 -6.56
CA ILE A 113 12.13 -29.65 -7.74
C ILE A 113 12.48 -30.91 -8.52
N SER A 114 12.92 -31.96 -7.83
CA SER A 114 13.32 -33.22 -8.46
C SER A 114 12.16 -33.90 -9.18
N ALA A 115 10.96 -33.92 -8.59
CA ALA A 115 9.76 -34.46 -9.23
C ALA A 115 9.40 -33.65 -10.49
N ILE A 116 9.38 -32.32 -10.39
CA ILE A 116 9.09 -31.43 -11.53
C ILE A 116 10.10 -31.65 -12.66
N MET A 117 11.39 -31.78 -12.35
CA MET A 117 12.44 -32.03 -13.35
C MET A 117 12.28 -33.38 -14.07
N ARG A 118 11.70 -34.38 -13.41
CA ARG A 118 11.37 -35.69 -14.01
C ARG A 118 10.03 -35.70 -14.76
N GLY A 119 9.27 -34.61 -14.74
CA GLY A 119 7.91 -34.56 -15.29
C GLY A 119 6.87 -35.28 -14.42
N GLU A 120 7.21 -35.61 -13.17
CA GLU A 120 6.34 -36.24 -12.19
C GLU A 120 5.58 -35.17 -11.38
N LYS A 121 4.43 -35.55 -10.81
CA LYS A 121 3.71 -34.68 -9.87
C LYS A 121 4.37 -34.78 -8.48
N PRO A 122 4.78 -33.67 -7.85
CA PRO A 122 5.27 -33.67 -6.48
C PRO A 122 4.27 -34.26 -5.49
N GLU A 123 4.76 -34.92 -4.44
CA GLU A 123 3.94 -35.40 -3.33
C GLU A 123 3.36 -34.24 -2.52
N GLN A 124 4.13 -33.16 -2.38
CA GLN A 124 3.71 -31.95 -1.71
C GLN A 124 2.56 -31.30 -2.48
N ARG A 125 1.49 -30.96 -1.77
CA ARG A 125 0.30 -30.33 -2.37
C ARG A 125 0.59 -28.86 -2.69
N PRO A 126 0.30 -28.39 -3.91
CA PRO A 126 0.39 -26.96 -4.22
C PRO A 126 -0.71 -26.18 -3.48
N LEU A 127 -0.45 -24.89 -3.23
CA LEU A 127 -1.43 -23.98 -2.65
C LEU A 127 -2.43 -23.57 -3.74
N LEU A 128 -3.70 -23.92 -3.54
CA LEU A 128 -4.77 -23.57 -4.46
C LEU A 128 -5.63 -22.43 -3.91
N SER A 129 -6.29 -21.69 -4.79
CA SER A 129 -7.19 -20.60 -4.40
C SER A 129 -8.36 -21.08 -3.56
N GLU A 130 -8.86 -22.28 -3.84
CA GLU A 130 -9.98 -22.93 -3.16
C GLU A 130 -9.63 -23.32 -1.72
N ASP A 131 -8.35 -23.56 -1.44
CA ASP A 131 -7.86 -23.95 -0.11
C ASP A 131 -7.83 -22.77 0.87
N ILE A 132 -8.02 -21.54 0.38
CA ILE A 132 -7.96 -20.33 1.19
C ILE A 132 -9.37 -19.87 1.55
N GLU A 133 -9.89 -20.42 2.65
CA GLU A 133 -11.06 -19.86 3.32
C GLU A 133 -10.74 -18.47 3.91
N ASP A 134 -11.63 -17.53 3.59
CA ASP A 134 -12.11 -16.46 4.48
C ASP A 134 -11.55 -15.01 4.52
N GLN A 135 -12.52 -14.17 4.90
CA GLN A 135 -12.75 -12.72 5.08
C GLN A 135 -11.59 -11.73 5.28
N LYS A 136 -10.35 -12.16 5.57
CA LYS A 136 -9.23 -11.22 5.93
C LYS A 136 -8.58 -10.52 4.75
N TYR A 137 -8.68 -11.10 3.56
CA TYR A 137 -8.07 -10.59 2.34
C TYR A 137 -9.19 -10.29 1.34
N SER A 138 -9.86 -9.15 1.53
CA SER A 138 -11.07 -8.72 0.81
C SER A 138 -10.85 -8.31 -0.65
N ASP A 139 -9.64 -8.45 -1.17
CA ASP A 139 -9.25 -7.79 -2.42
C ASP A 139 -9.37 -8.69 -3.66
N TYR A 140 -10.14 -9.80 -3.56
CA TYR A 140 -10.81 -10.34 -4.74
C TYR A 140 -11.98 -9.43 -5.13
N ASN A 141 -11.64 -8.18 -5.41
CA ASN A 141 -12.59 -7.21 -5.89
C ASN A 141 -12.62 -7.35 -7.39
N LYS A 142 -13.71 -7.93 -7.90
CA LYS A 142 -14.05 -7.86 -9.32
C LYS A 142 -13.83 -6.42 -9.79
N MET A 143 -12.91 -6.27 -10.75
CA MET A 143 -12.51 -4.97 -11.26
C MET A 143 -13.68 -4.40 -12.03
N GLU A 144 -14.29 -3.34 -11.50
CA GLU A 144 -15.46 -2.68 -12.04
C GLU A 144 -15.24 -1.17 -11.95
N TYR A 145 -15.23 -0.50 -13.10
CA TYR A 145 -15.05 0.94 -13.18
C TYR A 145 -16.38 1.64 -12.92
N ASN A 146 -16.47 2.29 -11.77
CA ASN A 146 -17.64 3.05 -11.33
C ASN A 146 -17.26 4.52 -11.14
N TYR A 147 -18.07 5.43 -11.66
CA TYR A 147 -17.85 6.88 -11.50
C TYR A 147 -18.94 7.47 -10.60
N CYS A 148 -18.52 8.19 -9.57
CA CYS A 148 -19.43 8.94 -8.72
C CYS A 148 -19.55 10.37 -9.25
N GLU A 149 -20.69 10.72 -9.84
CA GLU A 149 -20.97 12.08 -10.32
C GLU A 149 -21.02 13.11 -9.17
N VAL A 150 -21.44 12.68 -7.98
CA VAL A 150 -21.55 13.58 -6.81
C VAL A 150 -20.17 14.00 -6.31
N CYS A 151 -19.22 13.05 -6.27
CA CYS A 151 -17.87 13.26 -5.73
C CYS A 151 -16.80 13.43 -6.81
N GLU A 152 -17.17 13.30 -8.09
CA GLU A 152 -16.31 13.38 -9.27
C GLU A 152 -15.08 12.47 -9.16
N ARG A 153 -15.31 11.20 -8.78
CA ARG A 153 -14.25 10.22 -8.55
C ARG A 153 -14.53 8.89 -9.21
N VAL A 154 -13.48 8.30 -9.76
CA VAL A 154 -13.48 6.93 -10.32
C VAL A 154 -13.09 5.94 -9.23
N PHE A 155 -13.85 4.85 -9.13
CA PHE A 155 -13.60 3.70 -8.29
C PHE A 155 -13.43 2.48 -9.20
N VAL A 156 -12.33 1.74 -9.03
CA VAL A 156 -11.95 0.62 -9.91
C VAL A 156 -12.47 -0.73 -9.40
N PHE A 157 -12.96 -0.76 -8.17
CA PHE A 157 -13.37 -1.98 -7.47
C PHE A 157 -14.78 -1.83 -6.92
N LYS A 158 -15.61 -2.87 -7.09
CA LYS A 158 -17.00 -2.87 -6.61
C LYS A 158 -17.11 -2.62 -5.11
N THR A 159 -16.27 -3.24 -4.28
CA THR A 159 -16.32 -3.00 -2.83
C THR A 159 -15.94 -1.58 -2.44
N GLN A 160 -14.96 -0.97 -3.14
CA GLN A 160 -14.62 0.44 -2.93
C GLN A 160 -15.78 1.34 -3.31
N TRP A 161 -16.47 1.03 -4.40
CA TRP A 161 -17.69 1.70 -4.81
C TRP A 161 -18.79 1.57 -3.76
N ASP A 162 -19.08 0.36 -3.28
CA ASP A 162 -20.10 0.12 -2.27
C ASP A 162 -19.81 0.82 -0.95
N LEU A 163 -18.55 0.78 -0.49
CA LEU A 163 -18.08 1.50 0.70
C LEU A 163 -18.16 3.01 0.50
N HIS A 164 -17.83 3.51 -0.70
CA HIS A 164 -17.96 4.91 -1.03
C HIS A 164 -19.42 5.37 -0.94
N MET A 165 -20.33 4.65 -1.61
CA MET A 165 -21.76 4.98 -1.66
C MET A 165 -22.40 4.96 -0.26
N LYS A 166 -22.00 4.01 0.59
CA LYS A 166 -22.46 3.92 1.99
C LYS A 166 -21.77 4.93 2.92
N GLY A 167 -20.63 5.46 2.50
CA GLY A 167 -19.73 6.25 3.33
C GLY A 167 -20.25 7.64 3.71
N SER A 168 -19.96 8.07 4.94
CA SER A 168 -20.38 9.38 5.48
C SER A 168 -19.86 10.56 4.67
N LYS A 169 -18.69 10.41 4.02
CA LYS A 169 -18.11 11.46 3.16
C LYS A 169 -18.99 11.70 1.93
N HIS A 170 -19.44 10.65 1.26
CA HIS A 170 -20.33 10.76 0.09
C HIS A 170 -21.65 11.45 0.48
N LYS A 171 -22.29 10.98 1.55
CA LYS A 171 -23.54 11.57 2.08
C LYS A 171 -23.40 13.06 2.41
N ARG A 172 -22.24 13.48 2.94
CA ARG A 172 -21.97 14.89 3.25
C ARG A 172 -21.86 15.75 1.99
N VAL A 173 -21.16 15.27 0.97
CA VAL A 173 -21.02 15.99 -0.32
C VAL A 173 -22.38 16.09 -1.01
N LEU A 174 -23.16 15.01 -1.01
CA LEU A 174 -24.51 15.00 -1.56
C LEU A 174 -25.39 16.07 -0.90
N LYS A 175 -25.42 16.11 0.44
CA LYS A 175 -26.20 17.10 1.20
C LYS A 175 -25.73 18.54 0.95
N LYS A 176 -24.43 18.75 0.74
CA LYS A 176 -23.88 20.06 0.39
C LYS A 176 -24.39 20.51 -0.99
N LYS A 177 -24.25 19.67 -2.02
CA LYS A 177 -24.72 19.96 -3.39
C LYS A 177 -26.24 20.23 -3.42
N GLN A 178 -27.04 19.48 -2.66
CA GLN A 178 -28.49 19.71 -2.53
C GLN A 178 -28.82 21.09 -1.94
N ARG A 179 -28.12 21.52 -0.89
CA ARG A 179 -28.31 22.84 -0.29
C ARG A 179 -27.92 23.98 -1.23
N GLU A 180 -26.84 23.80 -1.98
CA GLU A 180 -26.39 24.77 -2.97
C GLU A 180 -27.40 24.89 -4.13
N ALA A 181 -27.94 23.77 -4.61
CA ALA A 181 -28.99 23.77 -5.62
C ALA A 181 -30.29 24.44 -5.13
N GLN A 182 -30.69 24.18 -3.89
CA GLN A 182 -31.87 24.81 -3.29
C GLN A 182 -31.69 26.33 -3.15
N LYS A 183 -30.52 26.79 -2.69
CA LYS A 183 -30.19 28.23 -2.63
C LYS A 183 -30.16 28.87 -4.02
N ALA A 184 -29.64 28.17 -5.02
CA ALA A 184 -29.62 28.67 -6.39
C ALA A 184 -31.04 28.83 -6.95
N LEU A 185 -31.94 27.89 -6.69
CA LEU A 185 -33.36 27.97 -7.06
C LEU A 185 -34.07 29.12 -6.34
N GLU A 186 -33.81 29.31 -5.04
CA GLU A 186 -34.35 30.42 -4.26
C GLU A 186 -33.88 31.79 -4.79
N CYS A 187 -32.61 31.94 -5.17
CA CYS A 187 -32.09 33.16 -5.80
C CYS A 187 -32.65 33.42 -7.21
N GLN A 188 -32.95 32.37 -7.98
CA GLN A 188 -33.56 32.52 -9.31
C GLN A 188 -35.03 32.94 -9.22
N ALA A 189 -35.76 32.45 -8.22
CA ALA A 189 -37.16 32.82 -7.98
C ALA A 189 -37.32 34.26 -7.49
N THR A 190 -36.38 34.80 -6.71
CA THR A 190 -36.40 36.20 -6.26
C THR A 190 -36.00 37.17 -7.37
N GLY A 191 -35.06 36.81 -8.26
CA GLY A 191 -34.68 37.63 -9.42
C GLY A 191 -35.75 37.74 -10.53
N THR A 192 -36.66 36.76 -10.64
CA THR A 192 -37.78 36.83 -11.59
C THR A 192 -38.93 37.73 -11.10
N GLN A 193 -39.08 37.95 -9.80
CA GLN A 193 -40.09 38.85 -9.26
C GLN A 193 -39.72 40.34 -9.39
N GLU A 194 -38.43 40.68 -9.33
CA GLU A 194 -37.95 42.06 -9.55
C GLU A 194 -38.01 42.50 -11.03
N THR A 195 -37.80 41.58 -11.98
CA THR A 195 -37.86 41.89 -13.42
C THR A 195 -39.27 42.08 -13.96
N VAL A 196 -40.28 41.45 -13.35
CA VAL A 196 -41.70 41.64 -13.70
C VAL A 196 -42.23 43.00 -13.19
N LEU A 197 -41.73 43.52 -12.06
CA LEU A 197 -42.15 44.83 -11.54
C LEU A 197 -41.62 46.03 -12.34
N GLN A 198 -40.49 45.87 -13.05
CA GLN A 198 -39.87 46.97 -13.84
C GLN A 198 -40.39 47.10 -15.28
N THR A 199 -41.19 46.15 -15.77
CA THR A 199 -41.79 46.19 -17.13
C THR A 199 -43.26 46.63 -17.14
N SER A 200 -43.79 47.04 -16.00
CA SER A 200 -45.19 47.45 -15.79
C SER A 200 -45.39 48.97 -15.69
N SER A 201 -44.38 49.78 -16.04
CA SER A 201 -44.47 51.27 -16.05
C SER A 201 -44.50 51.82 -17.47
#